data_AF-A0A1F8V702-F1
#
_entry.id   AF-A0A1F8V702-F1
#
_cell.length_a   1.000
_cell.length_b   1.000
_cell.length_c   1.000
_cell.angle_alpha   90.00
_cell.angle_beta   90.00
_cell.angle_gamma   90.00
#
_symmetry.space_group_name_H-M   'P 1'
#
loop_
_entity.id
_entity.type
_entity.pdbx_description
1 polymer ?
#
loop_
_entity_poly.entity_id
_entity_poly.type
_entity_poly.pdbx_seq_one_letter_code
_entity_poly.pdbx_strand_id
1 'polypeptide(L)'
;MFYIKSKLLGGGTVKTEITDENVFTRCQKCECELPVDLVEILSDGESDLFSTSFICSRCTTKKVTDEVIVPIIYDGIVWLENILVRSGYGEEIQYLYDSFHINSLEDLRPEEYNEFGNALAKMAIGIDEG
;
A
#
# COMPACT_ATOMS: atom_id res chain seq x y z
N MET A 1 17.90 -28.64 -12.17
CA MET A 1 18.34 -29.04 -10.81
C MET A 1 19.51 -28.17 -10.40
N PHE A 2 19.31 -27.27 -9.44
CA PHE A 2 20.37 -26.41 -8.89
C PHE A 2 20.81 -26.93 -7.52
N TYR A 3 22.05 -26.69 -7.12
CA TYR A 3 22.56 -27.08 -5.81
C TYR A 3 23.67 -26.13 -5.34
N ILE A 4 23.78 -25.96 -4.02
CA ILE A 4 24.88 -25.26 -3.39
C ILE A 4 25.99 -26.26 -3.11
N LYS A 5 27.25 -25.90 -3.41
CA LYS A 5 28.43 -26.70 -3.11
C LYS A 5 29.41 -25.87 -2.29
N SER A 6 29.59 -26.25 -1.03
CA SER A 6 30.46 -25.54 -0.10
C SER A 6 31.63 -26.40 0.34
N LYS A 7 32.84 -25.83 0.36
CA LYS A 7 34.04 -26.52 0.83
C LYS A 7 34.22 -26.24 2.32
N LEU A 8 34.35 -27.30 3.12
CA LEU A 8 34.60 -27.20 4.55
C LEU A 8 36.10 -26.98 4.84
N LEU A 9 36.38 -26.37 5.98
CA LEU A 9 37.72 -26.36 6.57
C LEU A 9 38.12 -27.83 6.84
N GLY A 10 39.12 -28.33 6.12
CA GLY A 10 39.52 -29.74 6.12
C GLY A 10 39.31 -30.48 4.80
N GLY A 11 38.78 -29.81 3.76
CA GLY A 11 38.75 -30.35 2.39
C GLY A 11 37.51 -31.17 2.03
N GLY A 12 36.63 -31.45 2.99
CA GLY A 12 35.30 -32.00 2.74
C GLY A 12 34.42 -31.06 1.92
N THR A 13 33.39 -31.60 1.26
CA THR A 13 32.41 -30.82 0.49
C THR A 13 31.00 -31.16 0.96
N VAL A 14 30.19 -30.14 1.23
CA VAL A 14 28.75 -30.28 1.46
C VAL A 14 28.02 -29.87 0.19
N LYS A 15 27.03 -30.67 -0.21
CA LYS A 15 26.11 -30.36 -1.30
C LYS A 15 24.70 -30.32 -0.75
N THR A 16 23.97 -29.26 -1.09
CA THR A 16 22.55 -29.12 -0.74
C THR A 16 21.79 -28.81 -2.02
N GLU A 17 20.84 -29.67 -2.39
CA GLU A 17 19.95 -29.40 -3.52
C GLU A 17 19.07 -28.20 -3.21
N ILE A 18 18.79 -27.38 -4.22
CA ILE A 18 17.89 -26.24 -4.10
C ILE A 18 16.49 -26.71 -4.56
N THR A 19 15.52 -26.60 -3.66
CA THR A 19 14.10 -26.94 -3.84
C THR A 19 13.23 -25.74 -3.48
N ASP A 20 11.96 -25.76 -3.88
CA ASP A 20 10.95 -24.77 -3.49
C ASP A 20 10.76 -24.67 -1.96
N GLU A 21 11.06 -25.75 -1.22
CA GLU A 21 10.97 -25.78 0.24
C GLU A 21 12.18 -25.17 0.96
N ASN A 22 13.31 -24.96 0.28
CA ASN A 22 14.57 -24.57 0.95
C ASN A 22 15.21 -23.28 0.42
N VAL A 23 14.44 -22.48 -0.33
CA VAL A 23 14.85 -21.16 -0.79
C VAL A 23 14.20 -20.08 0.08
N PHE A 24 15.04 -19.28 0.71
CA PHE A 24 14.62 -18.18 1.55
C PHE A 24 15.42 -16.90 1.26
N THR A 25 14.79 -15.76 1.52
CA THR A 25 15.42 -14.44 1.51
C THR A 25 15.10 -13.68 2.79
N ARG A 26 15.66 -12.48 2.95
CA ARG A 26 15.38 -11.59 4.08
C ARG A 26 14.71 -10.31 3.61
N CYS A 27 13.71 -9.86 4.37
CA CYS A 27 13.11 -8.55 4.15
C CYS A 27 14.15 -7.43 4.39
N GLN A 28 14.34 -6.54 3.44
CA GLN A 28 15.29 -5.42 3.57
C GLN A 28 14.95 -4.46 4.73
N LYS A 29 13.66 -4.37 5.12
CA LYS A 29 13.21 -3.45 6.18
C LYS A 29 13.27 -4.04 7.59
N CYS A 30 12.89 -5.30 7.78
CA CYS A 30 12.77 -5.89 9.11
C CYS A 30 13.57 -7.18 9.31
N GLU A 31 14.34 -7.58 8.29
CA GLU A 31 15.25 -8.74 8.30
C GLU A 31 14.59 -10.11 8.57
N CYS A 32 13.25 -10.16 8.60
CA CYS A 32 12.52 -11.41 8.74
C CYS A 32 12.77 -12.30 7.53
N GLU A 33 12.90 -13.60 7.80
CA GLU A 33 13.07 -14.63 6.78
C GLU A 33 11.74 -14.87 6.05
N LEU A 34 11.82 -15.05 4.74
CA LEU A 34 10.67 -15.27 3.86
C LEU A 34 10.99 -16.41 2.88
N PRO A 35 10.09 -17.38 2.70
CA PRO A 35 10.19 -18.32 1.59
C PRO A 35 9.96 -17.57 0.27
N VAL A 36 10.66 -17.98 -0.80
CA VAL A 36 10.50 -17.37 -2.13
C VAL A 36 10.55 -18.39 -3.26
N ASP A 37 9.84 -18.09 -4.34
CA ASP A 37 9.88 -18.86 -5.58
C ASP A 37 10.88 -18.22 -6.56
N LEU A 38 11.97 -18.94 -6.86
CA LEU A 38 12.98 -18.47 -7.81
C LEU A 38 12.45 -18.35 -9.24
N VAL A 39 11.45 -19.15 -9.62
CA VAL A 39 10.84 -19.08 -10.96
C VAL A 39 10.10 -17.76 -11.11
N GLU A 40 9.34 -17.38 -10.08
CA GLU A 40 8.63 -16.09 -10.06
C GLU A 40 9.64 -14.94 -10.12
N ILE A 41 10.65 -14.95 -9.24
CA ILE A 41 11.64 -13.86 -9.13
C ILE A 41 12.40 -13.64 -10.43
N LEU A 42 12.91 -14.71 -11.05
CA LEU A 42 13.82 -14.59 -12.20
C LEU A 42 13.10 -14.57 -13.56
N SER A 43 11.76 -14.52 -13.55
CA SER A 43 10.96 -14.58 -14.79
C SER A 43 10.99 -13.29 -15.62
N ASP A 44 11.28 -12.15 -14.99
CA ASP A 44 11.26 -10.82 -15.62
C ASP A 44 12.49 -10.52 -16.50
N GLY A 45 13.56 -11.30 -16.34
CA GLY A 45 14.84 -11.10 -17.04
C GLY A 45 15.69 -9.92 -16.53
N GLU A 46 15.21 -9.18 -15.54
CA GLU A 46 15.92 -8.05 -14.89
C GLU A 46 16.40 -8.40 -13.48
N SER A 47 15.72 -9.32 -12.81
CA SER A 47 16.02 -9.76 -11.45
C SER A 47 17.24 -10.69 -11.38
N ASP A 48 18.00 -10.58 -10.30
CA ASP A 48 19.16 -11.43 -10.03
C ASP A 48 19.24 -11.87 -8.55
N LEU A 49 20.10 -12.86 -8.25
CA LEU A 49 20.22 -13.46 -6.91
C LEU A 49 21.01 -12.61 -5.89
N PHE A 50 21.55 -11.46 -6.30
CA PHE A 50 22.45 -10.63 -5.52
C PHE A 50 21.90 -9.23 -5.22
N SER A 51 21.26 -8.59 -6.20
CA SER A 51 20.81 -7.21 -6.17
C SER A 51 19.29 -7.08 -5.98
N THR A 52 18.51 -8.12 -6.28
CA THR A 52 17.06 -8.10 -6.05
C THR A 52 16.75 -8.05 -4.56
N SER A 53 15.99 -7.02 -4.16
CA SER A 53 15.57 -6.79 -2.79
C SER A 53 14.13 -7.20 -2.55
N PHE A 54 13.84 -7.70 -1.35
CA PHE A 54 12.52 -8.21 -0.98
C PHE A 54 11.96 -7.44 0.22
N ILE A 55 10.65 -7.17 0.16
CA ILE A 55 9.90 -6.55 1.26
C ILE A 55 8.78 -7.50 1.67
N CYS A 56 8.76 -7.93 2.92
CA CYS A 56 7.70 -8.79 3.44
C CYS A 56 6.33 -8.08 3.44
N SER A 57 5.25 -8.86 3.41
CA SER A 57 3.88 -8.34 3.48
C SER A 57 3.65 -7.40 4.66
N ARG A 58 4.24 -7.68 5.83
CA ARG A 58 4.15 -6.80 7.02
C ARG A 58 4.77 -5.41 6.79
N CYS A 59 5.80 -5.37 5.95
CA CYS A 59 6.56 -4.16 5.61
C CYS A 59 6.07 -3.47 4.34
N THR A 60 5.26 -4.14 3.51
CA THR A 60 4.47 -3.49 2.46
C THR A 60 3.26 -2.77 3.07
N THR A 61 2.67 -3.30 4.15
CA THR A 61 1.58 -2.61 4.87
C THR A 61 2.04 -1.35 5.61
N LYS A 62 3.36 -1.22 5.89
CA LYS A 62 3.94 0.05 6.36
C LYS A 62 4.24 0.95 5.16
N LYS A 63 3.21 1.74 4.83
CA LYS A 63 3.06 2.77 3.79
C LYS A 63 2.30 2.36 2.52
N VAL A 64 1.02 2.03 2.69
CA VAL A 64 -0.05 2.75 1.95
C VAL A 64 -0.71 3.75 2.93
N THR A 65 0.17 4.43 3.65
CA THR A 65 -0.06 5.62 4.47
C THR A 65 0.99 6.67 4.12
N ASP A 66 1.67 6.53 2.97
CA ASP A 66 1.77 7.71 2.15
C ASP A 66 0.34 7.84 1.65
N GLU A 67 -0.42 8.65 2.36
CA GLU A 67 -1.52 9.41 1.81
C GLU A 67 -1.47 9.37 0.29
N VAL A 68 -2.24 8.46 -0.32
CA VAL A 68 -2.80 8.79 -1.61
C VAL A 68 -3.81 9.87 -1.27
N ILE A 69 -3.32 11.09 -0.98
CA ILE A 69 -4.04 12.29 -1.35
C ILE A 69 -4.09 12.16 -2.87
N VAL A 70 -5.07 11.40 -3.36
CA VAL A 70 -5.67 11.75 -4.64
C VAL A 70 -6.14 13.17 -4.32
N PRO A 71 -5.57 14.22 -4.91
CA PRO A 71 -6.22 15.51 -4.81
C PRO A 71 -7.62 15.21 -5.32
N ILE A 72 -8.63 15.30 -4.47
CA ILE A 72 -9.97 15.04 -4.92
C ILE A 72 -10.26 16.24 -5.81
N ILE A 73 -10.00 16.06 -7.10
CA ILE A 73 -10.35 17.03 -8.13
C ILE A 73 -11.86 17.21 -7.97
N TYR A 74 -12.38 18.41 -8.21
CA TYR A 74 -13.79 18.76 -8.03
C TYR A 74 -14.77 17.62 -8.44
N ASP A 75 -14.54 16.96 -9.57
CA ASP A 75 -15.34 15.82 -10.04
C ASP A 75 -15.37 14.63 -9.06
N GLY A 76 -14.25 14.33 -8.40
CA GLY A 76 -14.18 13.32 -7.35
C GLY A 76 -14.94 13.73 -6.08
N ILE A 77 -14.99 15.03 -5.77
CA ILE A 77 -15.74 15.56 -4.61
C ILE A 77 -17.22 15.39 -4.87
N VAL A 78 -17.68 15.82 -6.05
CA VAL A 78 -19.08 15.68 -6.51
C VAL A 78 -19.51 14.21 -6.50
N TRP A 79 -18.64 13.31 -6.98
CA TRP A 79 -18.95 11.89 -7.00
C TRP A 79 -19.07 11.29 -5.60
N LEU A 80 -18.13 11.60 -4.70
CA LEU A 80 -18.15 11.11 -3.32
C LEU A 80 -19.34 11.66 -2.52
N GLU A 81 -19.61 12.95 -2.63
CA GLU A 81 -20.79 13.59 -2.04
C GLU A 81 -22.07 12.88 -2.49
N ASN A 82 -22.25 12.66 -3.79
CA ASN A 82 -23.42 11.96 -4.32
C ASN A 82 -23.59 10.56 -3.74
N ILE A 83 -22.50 9.79 -3.63
CA ILE A 83 -22.53 8.45 -3.06
C ILE A 83 -22.88 8.48 -1.58
N LEU A 84 -22.29 9.39 -0.82
CA LEU A 84 -22.53 9.51 0.62
C LEU A 84 -23.97 9.95 0.91
N VAL A 85 -24.51 10.93 0.17
CA VAL A 85 -25.93 11.32 0.27
C VAL A 85 -26.84 10.12 -0.03
N ARG A 86 -26.56 9.36 -1.09
CA ARG A 86 -27.33 8.15 -1.44
C ARG A 86 -27.21 7.03 -0.42
N SER A 87 -26.13 7.03 0.35
CA SER A 87 -25.85 6.05 1.40
C SER A 87 -26.43 6.46 2.76
N GLY A 88 -27.05 7.64 2.86
CA GLY A 88 -27.74 8.12 4.06
C GLY A 88 -26.98 9.18 4.87
N TYR A 89 -25.80 9.60 4.45
CA TYR A 89 -24.96 10.59 5.16
C TYR A 89 -25.35 12.05 4.88
N GLY A 90 -26.63 12.31 4.61
CA GLY A 90 -27.09 13.64 4.19
C GLY A 90 -26.95 14.71 5.28
N GLU A 91 -27.18 14.34 6.55
CA GLU A 91 -27.08 15.27 7.67
C GLU A 91 -25.61 15.63 7.99
N GLU A 92 -24.71 14.64 7.91
CA GLU A 92 -23.27 14.83 8.11
C GLU A 92 -22.66 15.71 7.02
N ILE A 93 -23.12 15.54 5.78
CA ILE A 93 -22.72 16.41 4.66
C ILE A 93 -23.25 17.83 4.87
N GLN A 94 -24.48 18.00 5.34
CA GLN A 94 -25.00 19.34 5.62
C GLN A 94 -24.18 20.03 6.73
N TYR A 95 -23.81 19.31 7.79
CA TYR A 95 -22.92 19.83 8.82
C TYR A 95 -21.55 20.22 8.25
N LEU A 96 -21.02 19.42 7.31
CA LEU A 96 -19.79 19.76 6.61
C LEU A 96 -19.94 21.05 5.82
N TYR A 97 -21.03 21.23 5.08
CA TYR A 97 -21.30 22.44 4.29
C TYR A 97 -21.31 23.68 5.19
N ASP A 98 -21.98 23.58 6.35
CA ASP A 98 -22.03 24.65 7.33
C ASP A 98 -20.62 25.00 7.87
N SER A 99 -19.76 23.99 8.08
CA SER A 99 -18.38 24.17 8.56
C SER A 99 -17.45 24.83 7.54
N PHE A 100 -17.69 24.61 6.24
CA PHE A 100 -16.97 25.27 5.15
C PHE A 100 -17.67 26.55 4.65
N HIS A 101 -18.80 26.91 5.26
CA HIS A 101 -19.62 28.07 4.91
C HIS A 101 -20.08 28.09 3.43
N ILE A 102 -20.42 26.92 2.90
CA ILE A 102 -20.94 26.73 1.54
C ILE A 102 -22.41 26.29 1.56
N ASN A 103 -23.19 26.61 0.52
CA ASN A 103 -24.55 26.08 0.35
C ASN A 103 -24.62 25.00 -0.73
N SER A 104 -23.64 25.00 -1.64
CA SER A 104 -23.46 24.05 -2.73
C SER A 104 -21.96 23.81 -2.95
N LEU A 105 -21.59 22.67 -3.54
CA LEU A 105 -20.20 22.43 -3.95
C LEU A 105 -19.68 23.49 -4.92
N GLU A 106 -20.55 24.15 -5.68
CA GLU A 106 -20.17 25.27 -6.57
C GLU A 106 -19.62 26.49 -5.82
N ASP A 107 -19.94 26.63 -4.53
CA ASP A 107 -19.42 27.72 -3.69
C ASP A 107 -18.00 27.42 -3.17
N LEU A 108 -17.52 26.18 -3.33
CA LEU A 108 -16.23 25.73 -2.81
C LEU A 108 -15.08 26.31 -3.66
N ARG A 109 -14.08 26.91 -3.01
CA ARG A 109 -12.94 27.48 -3.74
C ARG A 109 -11.90 26.39 -4.03
N PRO A 110 -11.12 26.51 -5.13
CA PRO A 110 -10.10 25.52 -5.48
C PRO A 110 -9.07 25.24 -4.38
N GLU A 111 -8.79 26.23 -3.53
CA GLU A 111 -7.87 26.10 -2.40
C GLU A 111 -8.43 25.18 -1.30
N GLU A 112 -9.75 25.02 -1.23
CA GLU A 112 -10.48 24.27 -0.20
C GLU A 112 -10.76 22.82 -0.62
N TYR A 113 -10.56 22.47 -1.89
CA TYR A 113 -10.87 21.14 -2.45
C TYR A 113 -10.19 20.00 -1.69
N ASN A 114 -8.92 20.19 -1.32
CA ASN A 114 -8.17 19.15 -0.61
C ASN A 114 -8.70 18.95 0.81
N GLU A 115 -8.97 20.03 1.53
CA GLU A 115 -9.44 19.96 2.92
C GLU A 115 -10.86 19.38 3.00
N PHE A 116 -11.73 19.85 2.12
CA PHE A 116 -13.10 19.36 1.98
C PHE A 116 -13.16 17.90 1.52
N GLY A 117 -12.38 17.55 0.49
CA GLY A 117 -12.29 16.19 -0.02
C GLY A 117 -11.79 15.20 1.03
N ASN A 118 -10.78 15.59 1.82
CA ASN A 118 -10.28 14.78 2.93
C ASN A 118 -11.34 14.59 4.02
N ALA A 119 -12.12 15.62 4.35
CA ALA A 119 -13.19 15.52 5.32
C ALA A 119 -14.30 14.56 4.85
N LEU A 120 -14.71 14.62 3.58
CA LEU A 120 -15.64 13.65 2.99
C LEU A 120 -15.09 12.22 3.00
N ALA A 121 -13.81 12.04 2.65
CA ALA A 121 -13.18 10.72 2.65
C ALA A 121 -13.14 10.11 4.07
N LYS A 122 -12.92 10.93 5.10
CA LYS A 122 -12.97 10.46 6.51
C LYS A 122 -14.35 9.93 6.88
N MET A 123 -15.43 10.57 6.44
CA MET A 123 -16.80 10.09 6.68
C MET A 123 -17.04 8.73 6.03
N ALA A 124 -16.50 8.52 4.82
CA ALA A 124 -16.64 7.24 4.12
C ALA A 124 -15.88 6.07 4.79
N ILE A 125 -14.78 6.37 5.50
CA ILE A 125 -13.93 5.34 6.13
C ILE A 125 -14.36 5.05 7.58
N GLY A 126 -15.23 5.89 8.18
CA GLY A 126 -15.77 5.67 9.53
C GLY A 126 -14.70 5.73 10.63
N ILE A 127 -13.65 6.53 10.43
CA ILE A 127 -12.61 6.72 11.44
C ILE A 127 -13.12 7.79 12.42
N ASP A 128 -13.87 7.36 13.43
CA ASP A 128 -14.11 8.16 14.63
C ASP A 128 -12.77 8.26 15.38
N GLU A 129 -12.13 9.44 15.33
CA GLU A 129 -11.08 9.78 16.29
C GLU A 129 -11.75 10.03 17.65
N GLY A 130 -11.67 9.03 18.53
CA GLY A 130 -12.11 9.11 19.92
C GLY A 130 -11.26 10.04 20.79
#